data_AF-Q2FY26-F1
#
_entry.id   AF-Q2FY26-F1
#
_cell.length_a   1.000
_cell.length_b   1.000
_cell.length_c   1.000
_cell.angle_alpha   90.00
_cell.angle_beta   90.00
_cell.angle_gamma   90.00
#
_symmetry.space_group_name_H-M   'P 1'
#
loop_
_entity.id
_entity.type
_entity.pdbx_description
1 polymer ?
#
loop_
_entity_poly.entity_id
_entity_poly.type
_entity_poly.pdbx_seq_one_letter_code
_entity_poly.pdbx_strand_id
1 'polypeptide(L)' 'MSRKINNFYDVQQLLKSYGFLIYFKNPEDMYEMIQQEISSLYQYELLSKEEYLKCTLIINQRRNEQK' A
#
# COMPACT_ATOMS: atom_id res chain seq x y z
N MET A 1 3.99 -18.23 2.89
CA MET A 1 4.20 -17.46 4.14
C MET A 1 3.44 -16.15 4.01
N SER A 2 2.46 -15.89 4.88
CA SER A 2 1.74 -14.61 4.87
C SER A 2 2.70 -13.50 5.32
N ARG A 3 2.88 -12.44 4.51
CA ARG A 3 3.73 -11.31 4.87
C ARG A 3 3.07 -10.55 6.03
N LYS A 4 3.86 -10.16 7.03
CA LYS A 4 3.36 -9.36 8.16
C LYS A 4 3.28 -7.90 7.74
N ILE A 5 2.07 -7.38 7.58
CA ILE A 5 1.78 -6.00 7.21
C ILE A 5 0.95 -5.39 8.33
N ASN A 6 1.57 -4.54 9.16
CA ASN A 6 0.96 -3.98 10.37
C ASN A 6 0.90 -2.45 10.36
N ASN A 7 1.77 -1.80 9.58
CA ASN A 7 1.84 -0.35 9.52
C ASN A 7 2.15 0.13 8.09
N PHE A 8 2.12 1.45 7.88
CA PHE A 8 2.36 2.04 6.57
C PHE A 8 3.77 1.79 6.02
N TYR A 9 4.77 1.71 6.91
CA TYR A 9 6.14 1.39 6.50
C TYR A 9 6.21 -0.02 5.90
N ASP A 10 5.48 -0.99 6.45
CA ASP A 10 5.41 -2.34 5.87
C ASP A 10 4.80 -2.33 4.45
N VAL A 11 3.79 -1.48 4.20
CA VAL A 11 3.21 -1.27 2.86
C VAL A 11 4.24 -0.68 1.90
N GLN A 12 5.03 0.29 2.35
CA GLN A 12 6.11 0.85 1.53
C GLN A 12 7.21 -0.17 1.24
N GLN A 13 7.57 -1.01 2.22
CA GLN A 13 8.58 -2.05 2.03
C GLN A 13 8.09 -3.16 1.10
N LEU A 14 6.80 -3.48 1.14
CA LEU A 14 6.15 -4.35 0.17
C LEU A 14 6.31 -3.78 -1.24
N LEU A 15 5.90 -2.54 -1.48
CA LEU A 15 6.03 -1.88 -2.78
C LEU A 15 7.49 -1.82 -3.27
N LYS A 16 8.42 -1.51 -2.37
CA LYS A 16 9.86 -1.52 -2.66
C LYS A 16 10.35 -2.89 -3.14
N SER A 17 9.79 -4.00 -2.64
CA SER A 17 10.14 -5.35 -3.10
C SER A 17 9.73 -5.63 -4.55
N TYR A 18 8.77 -4.87 -5.08
CA TYR A 18 8.36 -4.88 -6.50
C TYR A 18 8.99 -3.73 -7.31
N GLY A 19 9.91 -2.97 -6.73
CA GLY A 19 10.61 -1.87 -7.41
C GLY A 19 9.92 -0.51 -7.34
N PHE A 20 8.82 -0.38 -6.60
CA PHE A 20 8.12 0.89 -6.43
C PHE A 20 8.66 1.67 -5.23
N LEU A 21 9.10 2.90 -5.47
CA LEU A 21 9.43 3.88 -4.43
C LEU A 21 8.58 5.14 -4.66
N ILE A 22 7.45 5.22 -3.95
CA ILE A 22 6.44 6.26 -4.16
C ILE A 22 6.57 7.30 -3.06
N TYR A 23 6.84 8.54 -3.45
CA TYR A 23 6.97 9.67 -2.53
C TYR A 23 6.60 10.96 -3.26
N PHE A 24 5.50 11.60 -2.84
CA PHE A 24 5.05 12.88 -3.40
C PHE A 24 4.99 13.97 -2.33
N LYS A 25 5.01 15.23 -2.77
CA LYS A 25 4.84 16.39 -1.89
C LYS A 25 3.45 16.45 -1.26
N ASN A 26 2.41 16.06 -2.01
CA ASN A 26 1.04 15.99 -1.53
C ASN A 26 0.76 14.57 -1.00
N PRO A 27 0.42 14.41 0.30
CA PRO A 27 0.11 13.12 0.89
C PRO A 27 -1.08 12.42 0.21
N GLU A 28 -2.12 13.15 -0.20
CA GLU A 28 -3.31 12.55 -0.82
C GLU A 28 -2.97 11.88 -2.16
N ASP A 29 -2.21 12.58 -3.00
CA ASP A 29 -1.73 12.05 -4.28
C ASP A 29 -0.80 10.84 -4.04
N MET A 30 0.04 10.89 -2.98
CA MET A 30 0.93 9.80 -2.63
C MET A 30 0.15 8.55 -2.22
N TYR A 31 -0.86 8.70 -1.36
CA TYR A 31 -1.70 7.58 -0.94
C TYR A 31 -2.54 7.02 -2.09
N GLU A 32 -2.99 7.86 -3.03
CA GLU A 32 -3.68 7.43 -4.25
C GLU A 32 -2.80 6.58 -5.15
N MET A 33 -1.57 7.03 -5.40
CA MET A 33 -0.61 6.24 -6.17
C MET A 33 -0.28 4.92 -5.48
N ILE A 34 -0.04 4.92 -4.16
CA ILE A 34 0.19 3.69 -3.39
C ILE A 34 -1.01 2.73 -3.49
N GLN A 35 -2.24 3.23 -3.39
CA GLN A 35 -3.44 2.41 -3.50
C GLN A 35 -3.59 1.79 -4.90
N GLN A 36 -3.29 2.55 -5.96
CA GLN A 36 -3.31 2.06 -7.33
C GLN A 36 -2.30 0.92 -7.53
N GLU A 37 -1.06 1.08 -7.06
CA GLU A 37 -0.05 0.02 -7.19
C GLU A 37 -0.40 -1.23 -6.39
N ILE A 38 -0.93 -1.08 -5.17
CA ILE A 38 -1.43 -2.23 -4.40
C ILE A 38 -2.58 -2.95 -5.12
N SER A 39 -3.46 -2.21 -5.78
CA SER A 39 -4.58 -2.75 -6.55
C SER A 39 -4.09 -3.50 -7.79
N SER A 40 -3.10 -2.95 -8.50
CA SER A 40 -2.42 -3.61 -9.62
C SER A 40 -1.75 -4.91 -9.18
N LEU A 41 -0.98 -4.89 -8.09
CA LEU A 41 -0.33 -6.10 -7.57
C LEU A 41 -1.35 -7.19 -7.20
N TYR A 42 -2.50 -6.83 -6.65
CA TYR A 42 -3.59 -7.78 -6.39
C TYR A 42 -4.23 -8.31 -7.69
N GLN A 43 -4.47 -7.43 -8.69
CA GLN A 43 -5.02 -7.81 -9.98
C GLN A 43 -4.13 -8.81 -10.74
N TYR A 44 -2.80 -8.67 -10.63
CA TYR A 44 -1.83 -9.60 -11.19
C TYR A 44 -1.52 -10.80 -10.29
N GLU A 45 -2.34 -11.04 -9.26
CA GLU A 45 -2.21 -12.18 -8.32
C GLU A 45 -0.86 -12.20 -7.55
N LEU A 46 -0.18 -11.07 -7.44
CA LEU A 46 1.08 -10.92 -6.71
C LEU A 46 0.87 -10.69 -5.20
N LEU A 47 -0.37 -10.42 -4.79
CA LEU A 47 -0.81 -10.31 -3.41
C LEU A 47 -1.97 -11.25 -3.15
N SER A 48 -1.98 -11.87 -1.97
CA SER A 48 -3.18 -12.54 -1.47
C SER A 48 -4.27 -11.53 -1.13
N LYS A 49 -5.53 -11.99 -1.12
CA LYS A 49 -6.67 -11.16 -0.70
C LYS A 49 -6.48 -10.57 0.71
N GLU A 50 -5.87 -11.32 1.63
CA GLU A 50 -5.60 -10.85 3.00
C GLU A 50 -4.59 -9.70 2.99
N GLU A 51 -3.49 -9.82 2.23
CA GLU A 51 -2.48 -8.77 2.10
C GLU A 51 -3.06 -7.51 1.45
N TYR A 52 -3.85 -7.66 0.40
CA TYR A 52 -4.52 -6.55 -0.28
C TYR A 52 -5.44 -5.76 0.66
N LEU A 53 -6.29 -6.48 1.41
CA LEU A 53 -7.21 -5.87 2.37
C LEU A 53 -6.47 -5.16 3.51
N LYS A 54 -5.41 -5.78 4.04
CA LYS A 54 -4.56 -5.16 5.07
C LYS A 54 -3.89 -3.89 4.58
N CYS A 55 -3.29 -3.91 3.39
CA CYS A 55 -2.67 -2.72 2.80
C CYS A 55 -3.70 -1.59 2.63
N THR A 56 -4.85 -1.91 2.02
CA THR A 56 -5.92 -0.93 1.78
C THR A 56 -6.43 -0.31 3.09
N LEU A 57 -6.59 -1.11 4.15
CA LEU A 57 -6.99 -0.60 5.47
C LEU A 57 -5.96 0.39 6.02
N ILE A 58 -4.68 0.03 5.99
CA ILE A 58 -3.58 0.87 6.50
C ILE A 58 -3.48 2.19 5.72
N ILE A 59 -3.61 2.13 4.39
CA ILE A 59 -3.59 3.34 3.53
C ILE A 59 -4.77 4.26 3.89
N ASN A 60 -5.97 3.70 4.07
CA ASN A 60 -7.15 4.48 4.44
C ASN A 60 -7.04 5.09 5.85
N GLN A 61 -6.45 4.38 6.81
CA GLN A 61 -6.15 4.95 8.13
C GLN A 61 -5.25 6.18 8.01
N ARG A 62 -4.17 6.09 7.21
CA ARG A 62 -3.25 7.22 6.96
C ARG A 62 -3.90 8.40 6.24
N ARG A 63 -4.77 8.15 5.27
CA ARG A 63 -5.57 9.19 4.60
C ARG A 63 -6.46 9.93 5.59
N ASN A 64 -7.12 9.19 6.48
CA ASN A 64 -8.03 9.78 7.47
C ASN A 64 -7.30 10.58 8.56
N GLU A 65 -6.05 10.24 8.87
CA GLU A 65 -5.22 11.01 9.82
C GLU A 65 -4.79 12.38 9.27
N GLN A 66 -4.79 12.58 7.95
CA GLN A 66 -4.38 13.84 7.30
C GLN A 66 -5.54 14.79 6.97
N LYS A 67 -6.80 14.35 7.20
CA LYS A 67 -8.01 15.16 7.00
C LYS A 67 -8.43 15.83 8.29
#